data_AF-A0A7X7LND2-F1
#
_entry.id   AF-A0A7X7LND2-F1
#
_cell.length_a   1.000
_cell.length_b   1.000
_cell.length_c   1.000
_cell.angle_alpha   90.00
_cell.angle_beta   90.00
_cell.angle_gamma   90.00
#
_symmetry.space_group_name_H-M   'P 1'
#
loop_
_entity.id
_entity.type
_entity.pdbx_description
1 polymer ?
#
loop_
_entity_poly.entity_id
_entity_poly.type
_entity_poly.pdbx_seq_one_letter_code
_entity_poly.pdbx_strand_id
1 'polypeptide(L)'
;MTIINLGTYPPKQCGIATFSRDLLSSLALCGEKVEVVSISDNKSSYRYGPEVKFTIRQEMKSDYYQAARYINKHPRVKMVVIQHEYGIFGGNDGDYVLELIQKLVKPYIVVTHTVLPIPSRHPQSVLHKLCSGAAAVVCMTQRSARLLNDVYSVPSHLTRVISHGVPEFTYREPAELKRKYGLQGKTIISTFGLLGPGKGLEMGIKALPLLVKEYPDLLYLILGQTHPVLQKREGESYRQMLLGLVNESGLQSHVQFVNKFLDDKELNDYLNLTDIYLSPYPNKDQAVSGTLAFAVGAGKAIVATSYAYAMEILSSGRGLLAMENDPRQIADLLGKILADPALRKSLEMNACQLGRTLSWPSIGRQYSSLIDALAQSKQEVSPLHYARL
;
A
#
# COMPACT_ATOMS: atom_id res chain seq x y z
N MET A 1 17.76 14.28 16.58
CA MET A 1 16.69 13.48 17.22
C MET A 1 16.43 12.24 16.35
N THR A 2 15.78 11.20 16.87
CA THR A 2 15.53 9.92 16.18
C THR A 2 14.02 9.69 16.05
N ILE A 3 13.57 9.19 14.90
CA ILE A 3 12.22 8.64 14.68
C ILE A 3 12.30 7.12 14.78
N ILE A 4 11.36 6.50 15.48
CA ILE A 4 11.24 5.03 15.48
C ILE A 4 10.06 4.63 14.60
N ASN A 5 10.30 3.88 13.53
CA ASN A 5 9.25 3.28 12.73
C ASN A 5 8.95 1.87 13.25
N LEU A 6 7.71 1.61 13.64
CA LEU A 6 7.26 0.36 14.25
C LEU A 6 6.23 -0.32 13.36
N GLY A 7 6.54 -1.52 12.88
CA GLY A 7 5.65 -2.28 11.99
C GLY A 7 6.34 -3.48 11.37
N THR A 8 5.77 -4.06 10.33
CA THR A 8 6.51 -5.04 9.51
C THR A 8 7.59 -4.34 8.69
N TYR A 9 8.66 -5.05 8.38
CA TYR A 9 9.83 -4.53 7.66
C TYR A 9 10.50 -5.62 6.81
N PRO A 10 11.18 -5.30 5.70
CA PRO A 10 11.92 -6.29 4.91
C PRO A 10 12.97 -7.00 5.76
N PRO A 11 13.24 -8.30 5.54
CA PRO A 11 12.96 -9.08 4.32
C PRO A 11 11.56 -9.71 4.26
N LYS A 12 10.65 -9.41 5.19
CA LYS A 12 9.25 -9.85 5.06
C LYS A 12 8.62 -9.26 3.80
N GLN A 13 8.17 -10.14 2.89
CA GLN A 13 7.53 -9.74 1.63
C GLN A 13 6.04 -9.44 1.86
N CYS A 14 5.71 -8.18 2.18
CA CYS A 14 4.34 -7.68 2.23
C CYS A 14 4.31 -6.16 1.98
N GLY A 15 3.14 -5.62 1.64
CA GLY A 15 3.00 -4.20 1.28
C GLY A 15 3.42 -3.24 2.39
N ILE A 16 3.11 -3.56 3.65
CA ILE A 16 3.46 -2.71 4.80
C ILE A 16 4.97 -2.72 5.07
N ALA A 17 5.64 -3.85 4.85
CA ALA A 17 7.09 -3.91 4.96
C ALA A 17 7.75 -2.99 3.92
N THR A 18 7.30 -3.05 2.66
CA THR A 18 7.76 -2.13 1.60
C THR A 18 7.46 -0.67 1.98
N PHE A 19 6.25 -0.36 2.43
CA PHE A 19 5.88 0.99 2.90
C PHE A 19 6.80 1.48 4.02
N SER A 20 7.08 0.64 5.02
CA SER A 20 7.96 0.98 6.15
C SER A 20 9.38 1.30 5.72
N ARG A 21 9.94 0.54 4.77
CA ARG A 21 11.27 0.79 4.18
C ARG A 21 11.28 2.09 3.41
N ASP A 22 10.30 2.29 2.54
CA ASP A 22 10.28 3.46 1.67
C ASP A 22 10.01 4.76 2.45
N LEU A 23 9.15 4.70 3.48
CA LEU A 23 8.94 5.80 4.42
C LEU A 23 10.25 6.13 5.16
N LEU A 24 10.97 5.12 5.65
CA LEU A 24 12.28 5.30 6.28
C LEU A 24 13.26 6.01 5.34
N SER A 25 13.39 5.54 4.11
CA SER A 25 14.27 6.15 3.10
C SER A 25 13.86 7.60 2.80
N SER A 26 12.55 7.87 2.69
CA SER A 26 12.05 9.22 2.41
C SER A 26 12.27 10.21 3.55
N LEU A 27 12.15 9.77 4.80
CA LEU A 27 12.47 10.57 5.98
C LEU A 27 13.98 10.84 6.06
N ALA A 28 14.81 9.84 5.74
CA ALA A 28 16.26 10.01 5.68
C ALA A 28 16.69 11.08 4.66
N LEU A 29 16.01 11.16 3.51
CA LEU A 29 16.22 12.24 2.53
C LEU A 29 15.88 13.64 3.09
N CYS A 30 15.03 13.72 4.12
CA CYS A 30 14.71 14.96 4.83
C CYS A 30 15.71 15.25 5.98
N GLY A 31 16.79 14.48 6.10
CA GLY A 31 17.77 14.63 7.18
C GLY A 31 17.37 13.95 8.49
N GLU A 32 16.29 13.17 8.49
CA GLU A 32 15.84 12.46 9.70
C GLU A 32 16.66 11.20 9.96
N LYS A 33 17.03 10.99 11.22
CA LYS A 33 17.53 9.69 11.66
C LYS A 33 16.35 8.78 12.00
N VAL A 34 16.22 7.66 11.30
CA VAL A 34 15.16 6.69 11.53
C VAL A 34 15.75 5.35 11.97
N GLU A 35 15.16 4.76 13.01
CA GLU A 35 15.43 3.41 13.49
C GLU A 35 14.15 2.58 13.42
N VAL A 36 14.27 1.25 13.32
CA VAL A 36 13.14 0.35 13.13
C VAL A 36 12.94 -0.57 14.34
N VAL A 37 11.68 -0.71 14.76
CA VAL A 37 11.22 -1.80 15.63
C VAL A 37 10.33 -2.71 14.79
N SER A 38 10.83 -3.90 14.45
CA SER A 38 10.13 -4.79 13.53
C SER A 38 9.15 -5.72 14.27
N ILE A 39 7.99 -5.98 13.66
CA ILE A 39 7.14 -7.12 14.03
C ILE A 39 7.52 -8.32 13.17
N SER A 40 7.93 -9.41 13.82
CA SER A 40 8.29 -10.67 13.19
C SER A 40 7.28 -11.74 13.52
N ASP A 41 6.78 -12.45 12.51
CA ASP A 41 6.00 -13.65 12.76
C ASP A 41 6.92 -14.78 13.28
N ASN A 42 6.34 -15.71 14.04
CA ASN A 42 7.07 -16.85 14.61
C ASN A 42 7.51 -17.87 13.55
N LYS A 43 7.16 -17.67 12.28
CA LYS A 43 7.25 -18.67 11.22
C LYS A 43 8.47 -18.49 10.34
N SER A 44 9.32 -17.48 10.58
CA SER A 44 10.49 -17.21 9.75
C SER A 44 11.61 -16.53 10.55
N SER A 45 12.84 -17.02 10.41
CA SER A 45 14.05 -16.38 10.94
C SER A 45 14.51 -15.28 9.98
N TYR A 46 13.96 -14.08 10.15
CA TYR A 46 14.35 -12.93 9.34
C TYR A 46 15.74 -12.41 9.76
N ARG A 47 16.62 -12.20 8.77
CA ARG A 47 17.88 -11.46 8.96
C ARG A 47 17.64 -10.01 8.60
N TYR A 48 17.46 -9.18 9.62
CA TYR A 48 17.23 -7.75 9.45
C TYR A 48 18.52 -6.96 9.27
N GLY A 49 18.42 -5.81 8.59
CA GLY A 49 19.51 -4.84 8.45
C GLY A 49 19.80 -4.08 9.77
N PRO A 50 20.92 -3.34 9.82
CA PRO A 50 21.36 -2.64 11.02
C PRO A 50 20.42 -1.53 11.49
N GLU A 51 19.49 -1.05 10.65
CA GLU A 51 18.45 -0.09 11.00
C GLU A 51 17.41 -0.68 11.97
N VAL A 52 17.23 -2.00 12.00
CA VAL A 52 16.33 -2.68 12.93
C VAL A 52 17.03 -2.86 14.27
N LYS A 53 16.55 -2.15 15.29
CA LYS A 53 17.18 -2.13 16.62
C LYS A 53 16.50 -3.00 17.65
N PHE A 54 15.25 -3.38 17.39
CA PHE A 54 14.48 -4.28 18.23
C PHE A 54 13.53 -5.08 17.36
N THR A 55 13.23 -6.31 17.78
CA THR A 55 12.29 -7.19 17.11
C THR A 55 11.27 -7.69 18.11
N ILE A 56 9.99 -7.48 17.80
CA ILE A 56 8.85 -8.01 18.55
C ILE A 56 8.41 -9.29 17.85
N ARG A 57 8.43 -10.42 18.55
CA ARG A 57 7.75 -11.63 18.06
C ARG A 57 6.25 -11.39 18.17
N GLN A 58 5.55 -11.51 17.05
CA GLN A 58 4.15 -11.12 16.88
C GLN A 58 3.27 -11.64 18.01
N GLU A 59 3.35 -12.94 18.31
CA GLU A 59 2.51 -13.61 19.32
C GLU A 59 3.11 -13.64 20.73
N MET A 60 4.19 -12.90 20.99
CA MET A 60 4.81 -12.83 22.31
C MET A 60 4.46 -11.52 22.99
N LYS A 61 3.40 -11.53 23.81
CA LYS A 61 2.90 -10.37 24.54
C LYS A 61 3.98 -9.63 25.35
N SER A 62 4.93 -10.36 25.94
CA SER A 62 6.05 -9.77 26.70
C SER A 62 7.01 -8.93 25.84
N ASP A 63 7.15 -9.20 24.55
CA ASP A 63 8.05 -8.45 23.67
C ASP A 63 7.53 -7.03 23.43
N TYR A 64 6.21 -6.81 23.43
CA TYR A 64 5.60 -5.48 23.32
C TYR A 64 5.97 -4.58 24.50
N TYR A 65 5.94 -5.15 25.71
CA TYR A 65 6.41 -4.47 26.92
C TYR A 65 7.91 -4.16 26.85
N GLN A 66 8.74 -5.10 26.39
CA GLN A 66 10.18 -4.88 26.26
C GLN A 66 10.52 -3.83 25.20
N ALA A 67 9.77 -3.80 24.09
CA ALA A 67 9.90 -2.77 23.06
C ALA A 67 9.58 -1.37 23.62
N ALA A 68 8.49 -1.23 24.38
CA ALA A 68 8.18 0.05 25.04
C ALA A 68 9.31 0.50 25.97
N ARG A 69 9.87 -0.41 26.79
CA ARG A 69 11.04 -0.11 27.65
C ARG A 69 12.27 0.29 26.85
N TYR A 70 12.55 -0.43 25.76
CA TYR A 70 13.66 -0.13 24.86
C TYR A 70 13.52 1.29 24.30
N ILE A 71 12.34 1.62 23.75
CA ILE A 71 12.04 2.95 23.18
C ILE A 71 12.15 4.05 24.25
N ASN A 72 11.59 3.83 25.44
CA ASN A 72 11.61 4.83 26.51
C ASN A 72 13.03 5.16 26.99
N LYS A 73 13.92 4.17 27.05
CA LYS A 73 15.32 4.35 27.43
C LYS A 73 16.13 5.13 26.40
N HIS A 74 15.67 5.23 25.15
CA HIS A 74 16.38 5.94 24.11
C HIS A 74 16.20 7.47 24.27
N PRO A 75 17.26 8.23 24.64
CA PRO A 75 17.10 9.62 25.08
C PRO A 75 16.68 10.58 23.96
N ARG A 76 17.05 10.26 22.71
CA ARG A 76 16.85 11.14 21.55
C ARG A 76 15.62 10.81 20.69
N VAL A 77 14.72 9.92 21.11
CA VAL A 77 13.50 9.62 20.34
C VAL A 77 12.55 10.81 20.38
N LYS A 78 12.26 11.42 19.23
CA LYS A 78 11.27 12.50 19.10
C LYS A 78 9.86 11.99 18.82
N MET A 79 9.73 10.88 18.09
CA MET A 79 8.43 10.33 17.70
C MET A 79 8.54 8.83 17.40
N VAL A 80 7.50 8.08 17.74
CA VAL A 80 7.27 6.71 17.28
C VAL A 80 6.19 6.73 16.20
N VAL A 81 6.44 6.13 15.03
CA VAL A 81 5.46 5.98 13.96
C VAL A 81 5.01 4.52 13.95
N ILE A 82 3.78 4.26 14.38
CA ILE A 82 3.20 2.92 14.45
C ILE A 82 2.43 2.66 13.16
N GLN A 83 2.91 1.72 12.35
CA GLN A 83 2.17 1.19 11.21
C GLN A 83 1.09 0.25 11.74
N HIS A 84 -0.18 0.52 11.44
CA HIS A 84 -1.30 -0.29 11.90
C HIS A 84 -2.00 -1.01 10.75
N GLU A 85 -2.12 -2.31 10.91
CA GLU A 85 -3.01 -3.21 10.18
C GLU A 85 -3.40 -4.34 11.14
N TYR A 86 -4.61 -4.88 11.00
CA TYR A 86 -5.19 -5.79 11.98
C TYR A 86 -4.40 -7.11 12.15
N GLY A 87 -3.71 -7.56 11.10
CA GLY A 87 -3.00 -8.82 11.08
C GLY A 87 -1.50 -8.74 11.35
N ILE A 88 -0.92 -7.54 11.58
CA ILE A 88 0.52 -7.41 11.81
C ILE A 88 0.93 -7.50 13.28
N PHE A 89 0.03 -7.14 14.21
CA PHE A 89 0.25 -7.34 15.64
C PHE A 89 -0.37 -8.68 16.08
N GLY A 90 0.06 -9.21 17.21
CA GLY A 90 -0.46 -10.46 17.77
C GLY A 90 -1.67 -10.26 18.66
N GLY A 91 -2.19 -11.37 19.15
CA GLY A 91 -3.47 -11.40 19.86
C GLY A 91 -4.67 -11.27 18.92
N ASN A 92 -5.85 -11.04 19.48
CA ASN A 92 -7.07 -10.93 18.68
C ASN A 92 -7.11 -9.54 18.03
N ASP A 93 -7.28 -9.46 16.71
CA ASP A 93 -7.33 -8.20 15.95
C ASP A 93 -6.14 -7.25 16.21
N GLY A 94 -4.98 -7.80 16.60
CA GLY A 94 -3.77 -7.05 16.86
C GLY A 94 -3.74 -6.30 18.21
N ASP A 95 -4.58 -6.69 19.17
CA ASP A 95 -4.73 -6.00 20.46
C ASP A 95 -3.45 -5.93 21.32
N TYR A 96 -2.43 -6.75 21.05
CA TYR A 96 -1.15 -6.67 21.77
C TYR A 96 -0.42 -5.34 21.56
N VAL A 97 -0.72 -4.59 20.49
CA VAL A 97 -0.20 -3.22 20.32
C VAL A 97 -0.60 -2.30 21.48
N LEU A 98 -1.73 -2.57 22.13
CA LEU A 98 -2.21 -1.81 23.29
C LEU A 98 -1.28 -1.95 24.49
N GLU A 99 -0.63 -3.11 24.65
CA GLU A 99 0.35 -3.35 25.73
C GLU A 99 1.60 -2.48 25.57
N LEU A 100 2.00 -2.22 24.32
CA LEU A 100 3.12 -1.34 24.01
C LEU A 100 2.78 0.10 24.36
N ILE A 101 1.65 0.63 23.87
CA ILE A 101 1.29 2.04 24.08
C ILE A 101 0.96 2.33 25.55
N GLN A 102 0.44 1.37 26.31
CA GLN A 102 0.20 1.53 27.76
C GLN A 102 1.47 1.82 28.55
N LYS A 103 2.64 1.43 28.05
CA LYS A 103 3.94 1.65 28.69
C LYS A 103 4.80 2.67 27.95
N LEU A 104 4.38 3.14 26.78
CA LEU A 104 5.14 4.08 25.98
C LEU A 104 5.01 5.50 26.55
N VAL A 105 6.14 6.13 26.83
CA VAL A 105 6.20 7.53 27.34
C VAL A 105 6.50 8.52 26.21
N LYS A 106 7.11 8.02 25.12
CA LYS A 106 7.40 8.82 23.92
C LYS A 106 6.11 9.09 23.14
N PRO A 107 5.95 10.28 22.50
CA PRO A 107 4.80 10.53 21.64
C PRO A 107 4.82 9.57 20.45
N TYR A 108 3.63 9.25 19.93
CA TYR A 108 3.50 8.40 18.77
C TYR A 108 2.44 8.89 17.79
N ILE A 109 2.63 8.54 16.52
CA ILE A 109 1.67 8.70 15.42
C ILE A 109 1.22 7.29 15.02
N VAL A 110 -0.04 7.15 14.64
CA VAL A 110 -0.58 5.90 14.08
C VAL A 110 -0.83 6.08 12.60
N VAL A 111 -0.28 5.20 11.76
CA VAL A 111 -0.54 5.16 10.31
C VAL A 111 -1.50 3.99 10.04
N THR A 112 -2.73 4.28 9.64
CA THR A 112 -3.75 3.25 9.41
C THR A 112 -3.74 2.79 7.95
N HIS A 113 -3.29 1.56 7.71
CA HIS A 113 -3.29 0.94 6.36
C HIS A 113 -4.66 0.38 5.97
N THR A 114 -5.47 0.02 6.96
CA THR A 114 -6.85 -0.46 6.82
C THR A 114 -7.74 0.25 7.83
N VAL A 115 -8.89 0.75 7.38
CA VAL A 115 -9.97 1.29 8.23
C VAL A 115 -11.26 0.63 7.75
N LEU A 116 -11.84 -0.25 8.57
CA LEU A 116 -13.03 -1.00 8.19
C LEU A 116 -14.27 -0.11 8.30
N PRO A 117 -15.17 -0.10 7.32
CA PRO A 117 -16.41 0.66 7.42
C PRO A 117 -17.42 0.02 8.39
N ILE A 118 -17.37 -1.30 8.57
CA ILE A 118 -18.26 -2.07 9.43
C ILE A 118 -17.42 -3.03 10.29
N PRO A 119 -16.65 -2.52 11.26
CA PRO A 119 -15.85 -3.36 12.16
C PRO A 119 -16.75 -4.09 13.16
N SER A 120 -16.34 -5.28 13.61
CA SER A 120 -16.89 -5.86 14.84
C SER A 120 -16.40 -5.08 16.07
N ARG A 121 -17.03 -5.30 17.23
CA ARG A 121 -16.77 -4.50 18.44
C ARG A 121 -15.30 -4.50 18.88
N HIS A 122 -14.62 -5.63 18.73
CA HIS A 122 -13.25 -5.78 19.19
C HIS A 122 -12.23 -4.95 18.36
N PRO A 123 -12.09 -5.14 17.03
CA PRO A 123 -11.21 -4.32 16.20
C PRO A 123 -11.57 -2.83 16.21
N GLN A 124 -12.86 -2.50 16.39
CA GLN A 124 -13.30 -1.11 16.60
C GLN A 124 -12.69 -0.51 17.87
N SER A 125 -12.83 -1.23 18.99
CA SER A 125 -12.30 -0.82 20.30
C SER A 125 -10.77 -0.72 20.30
N VAL A 126 -10.08 -1.67 19.68
CA VAL A 126 -8.62 -1.67 19.57
C VAL A 126 -8.13 -0.44 18.80
N LEU A 127 -8.67 -0.20 17.59
CA LEU A 127 -8.24 0.94 16.79
C LEU A 127 -8.60 2.28 17.45
N HIS A 128 -9.79 2.39 18.05
CA HIS A 128 -10.18 3.58 18.81
C HIS A 128 -9.17 3.88 19.93
N LYS A 129 -8.86 2.90 20.80
CA LYS A 129 -7.91 3.08 21.90
C LYS A 129 -6.51 3.46 21.41
N LEU A 130 -6.05 2.83 20.33
CA LEU A 130 -4.76 3.13 19.73
C LEU A 130 -4.69 4.57 19.22
N CYS A 131 -5.73 5.02 18.50
CA CYS A 131 -5.82 6.35 17.92
C CYS A 131 -6.03 7.45 18.97
N SER A 132 -6.87 7.23 19.98
CA SER A 132 -7.20 8.25 21.00
C SER A 132 -6.01 8.67 21.86
N GLY A 133 -4.99 7.81 22.03
CA GLY A 133 -3.75 8.16 22.73
C GLY A 133 -2.65 8.74 21.83
N ALA A 134 -2.87 8.81 20.51
CA ALA A 134 -1.86 9.23 19.55
C ALA A 134 -1.73 10.76 19.48
N ALA A 135 -0.52 11.24 19.19
CA ALA A 135 -0.28 12.66 18.89
C ALA A 135 -0.91 13.07 17.54
N ALA A 136 -0.99 12.13 16.60
CA ALA A 136 -1.76 12.26 15.37
C ALA A 136 -2.10 10.87 14.80
N VAL A 137 -3.11 10.82 13.94
CA VAL A 137 -3.50 9.64 13.19
C VAL A 137 -3.41 9.96 11.70
N VAL A 138 -2.53 9.27 11.00
CA VAL A 138 -2.37 9.41 9.55
C VAL A 138 -3.16 8.31 8.86
N CYS A 139 -4.00 8.70 7.91
CA CYS A 139 -4.67 7.79 6.99
C CYS A 139 -4.40 8.25 5.55
N MET A 140 -4.64 7.37 4.57
CA MET A 140 -4.20 7.62 3.19
C MET A 140 -5.33 8.09 2.26
N THR A 141 -6.55 8.24 2.78
CA THR A 141 -7.73 8.65 1.99
C THR A 141 -8.67 9.49 2.83
N GLN A 142 -9.43 10.35 2.15
CA GLN A 142 -10.50 11.14 2.74
C GLN A 142 -11.64 10.24 3.25
N ARG A 143 -11.92 9.12 2.57
CA ARG A 143 -12.86 8.12 3.09
C ARG A 143 -12.40 7.55 4.43
N SER A 144 -11.12 7.14 4.55
CA SER A 144 -10.59 6.63 5.81
C SER A 144 -10.63 7.67 6.92
N ALA A 145 -10.37 8.95 6.61
CA ALA A 145 -10.50 10.03 7.58
C ALA A 145 -11.93 10.17 8.11
N ARG A 146 -12.94 10.11 7.24
CA ARG A 146 -14.36 10.12 7.64
C ARG A 146 -14.70 8.90 8.49
N LEU A 147 -14.30 7.70 8.06
CA LEU A 147 -14.55 6.47 8.82
C LEU A 147 -13.92 6.51 10.22
N LEU A 148 -12.67 6.99 10.34
CA LEU A 148 -12.01 7.17 11.63
C LEU A 148 -12.83 8.06 12.58
N ASN A 149 -13.46 9.11 12.05
CA ASN A 149 -14.34 9.98 12.84
C ASN A 149 -15.69 9.32 13.14
N ASP A 150 -16.42 8.92 12.12
CA ASP A 150 -17.82 8.48 12.21
C ASP A 150 -17.97 7.11 12.90
N VAL A 151 -17.04 6.18 12.64
CA VAL A 151 -17.12 4.78 13.10
C VAL A 151 -16.24 4.54 14.31
N TYR A 152 -15.06 5.15 14.36
CA TYR A 152 -14.07 4.92 15.43
C TYR A 152 -13.98 6.09 16.43
N SER A 153 -14.79 7.14 16.27
CA SER A 153 -14.82 8.29 17.19
C SER A 153 -13.46 8.95 17.39
N VAL A 154 -12.60 8.92 16.37
CA VAL A 154 -11.30 9.60 16.38
C VAL A 154 -11.54 11.09 16.07
N PRO A 155 -11.10 12.02 16.93
CA PRO A 155 -11.29 13.45 16.69
C PRO A 155 -10.61 13.91 15.40
N SER A 156 -11.34 14.66 14.55
CA SER A 156 -10.82 15.11 13.25
C SER A 156 -9.55 15.96 13.35
N HIS A 157 -9.34 16.68 14.47
CA HIS A 157 -8.14 17.48 14.68
C HIS A 157 -6.87 16.62 14.86
N LEU A 158 -6.98 15.34 15.24
CA LEU A 158 -5.87 14.39 15.28
C LEU A 158 -5.60 13.75 13.91
N THR A 159 -6.60 13.72 13.03
CA THR A 159 -6.50 13.04 11.73
C THR A 159 -5.77 13.88 10.69
N ARG A 160 -4.84 13.25 9.97
CA ARG A 160 -4.15 13.83 8.82
C ARG A 160 -4.26 12.86 7.65
N VAL A 161 -4.55 13.40 6.47
CA VAL A 161 -4.54 12.62 5.23
C VAL A 161 -3.20 12.80 4.55
N ILE A 162 -2.38 11.74 4.55
CA ILE A 162 -1.12 11.68 3.80
C ILE A 162 -1.20 10.45 2.92
N SER A 163 -1.27 10.67 1.60
CA SER A 163 -1.44 9.61 0.61
C SER A 163 -0.31 8.58 0.65
N HIS A 164 -0.57 7.40 0.08
CA HIS A 164 0.46 6.39 -0.12
C HIS A 164 1.58 6.94 -1.02
N GLY A 165 2.84 6.71 -0.61
CA GLY A 165 4.01 7.11 -1.38
C GLY A 165 4.31 6.18 -2.55
N VAL A 166 4.89 6.72 -3.61
CA VAL A 166 5.29 5.94 -4.80
C VAL A 166 6.74 6.20 -5.15
N PRO A 167 7.46 5.23 -5.73
CA PRO A 167 8.78 5.47 -6.29
C PRO A 167 8.76 6.59 -7.33
N GLU A 168 9.90 7.25 -7.49
CA GLU A 168 10.10 8.09 -8.67
C GLU A 168 10.36 7.18 -9.87
N PHE A 169 9.45 7.21 -10.84
CA PHE A 169 9.57 6.39 -12.03
C PHE A 169 10.42 7.09 -13.07
N THR A 170 11.47 6.42 -13.52
CA THR A 170 12.32 6.91 -14.61
C THR A 170 11.68 6.51 -15.93
N TYR A 171 11.39 7.49 -16.78
CA TYR A 171 10.89 7.23 -18.13
C TYR A 171 11.87 6.35 -18.90
N ARG A 172 11.34 5.32 -19.53
CA ARG A 172 12.08 4.47 -20.47
C ARG A 172 11.23 4.24 -21.68
N GLU A 173 11.83 4.35 -22.85
CA GLU A 173 11.13 4.27 -24.12
C GLU A 173 10.42 2.91 -24.26
N PRO A 174 9.07 2.88 -24.36
CA PRO A 174 8.32 1.63 -24.42
C PRO A 174 8.75 0.70 -25.55
N ALA A 175 9.13 1.23 -26.71
CA ALA A 175 9.61 0.42 -27.84
C ALA A 175 10.90 -0.36 -27.52
N GLU A 176 11.83 0.25 -26.77
CA GLU A 176 13.06 -0.42 -26.34
C GLU A 176 12.78 -1.50 -25.31
N LEU A 177 11.88 -1.22 -24.36
CA LEU A 177 11.46 -2.19 -23.36
C LEU A 177 10.73 -3.37 -23.98
N LYS A 178 9.77 -3.12 -24.88
CA LYS A 178 9.08 -4.18 -25.62
C LYS A 178 10.07 -5.07 -26.36
N ARG A 179 11.12 -4.51 -26.98
CA ARG A 179 12.21 -5.30 -27.57
C ARG A 179 13.03 -6.09 -26.55
N LYS A 180 13.41 -5.48 -25.42
CA LYS A 180 14.14 -6.15 -24.33
C LYS A 180 13.38 -7.37 -23.78
N TYR A 181 12.06 -7.26 -23.67
CA TYR A 181 11.20 -8.29 -23.08
C TYR A 181 10.52 -9.20 -24.10
N GLY A 182 10.80 -9.07 -25.41
CA GLY A 182 10.21 -9.92 -26.45
C GLY A 182 8.71 -9.64 -26.71
N LEU A 183 8.27 -8.42 -26.47
CA LEU A 183 6.88 -7.95 -26.55
C LEU A 183 6.64 -6.95 -27.70
N GLN A 184 7.49 -6.98 -28.74
CA GLN A 184 7.33 -6.12 -29.91
C GLN A 184 5.96 -6.33 -30.57
N GLY A 185 5.35 -5.25 -31.05
CA GLY A 185 4.02 -5.29 -31.67
C GLY A 185 2.85 -5.48 -30.70
N LYS A 186 3.10 -5.86 -29.44
CA LYS A 186 2.02 -6.10 -28.46
C LYS A 186 1.51 -4.82 -27.82
N THR A 187 0.20 -4.79 -27.60
CA THR A 187 -0.46 -3.80 -26.71
C THR A 187 -0.62 -4.43 -25.34
N ILE A 188 -0.09 -3.78 -24.30
CA ILE A 188 0.11 -4.39 -22.99
C ILE A 188 -0.90 -3.88 -21.97
N ILE A 189 -1.79 -4.76 -21.52
CA ILE A 189 -2.50 -4.57 -20.26
C ILE A 189 -1.64 -5.19 -19.17
N SER A 190 -1.52 -4.57 -17.99
CA SER A 190 -0.84 -5.22 -16.87
C SER A 190 -1.53 -5.06 -15.53
N THR A 191 -1.31 -6.05 -14.68
CA THR A 191 -1.52 -5.95 -13.24
C THR A 191 -0.24 -6.45 -12.57
N PHE A 192 0.13 -5.87 -11.44
CA PHE A 192 1.26 -6.36 -10.66
C PHE A 192 0.93 -6.49 -9.17
N GLY A 193 1.69 -7.33 -8.48
CA GLY A 193 1.64 -7.52 -7.04
C GLY A 193 1.59 -9.00 -6.64
N LEU A 194 1.48 -9.27 -5.34
CA LEU A 194 1.33 -10.64 -4.85
C LEU A 194 -0.05 -11.20 -5.26
N LEU A 195 -0.06 -12.36 -5.92
CA LEU A 195 -1.29 -13.01 -6.36
C LEU A 195 -2.08 -13.57 -5.17
N GLY A 196 -3.41 -13.47 -5.28
CA GLY A 196 -4.38 -14.05 -4.37
C GLY A 196 -5.82 -13.72 -4.79
N PRO A 197 -6.83 -14.43 -4.27
CA PRO A 197 -8.23 -14.33 -4.70
C PRO A 197 -8.85 -12.94 -4.53
N GLY A 198 -8.34 -12.13 -3.59
CA GLY A 198 -8.79 -10.74 -3.39
C GLY A 198 -8.35 -9.76 -4.48
N LYS A 199 -7.60 -10.20 -5.51
CA LYS A 199 -7.09 -9.33 -6.59
C LYS A 199 -7.99 -9.31 -7.83
N GLY A 200 -8.96 -10.22 -7.93
CA GLY A 200 -9.92 -10.31 -9.03
C GLY A 200 -9.31 -10.53 -10.41
N LEU A 201 -8.17 -11.21 -10.46
CA LEU A 201 -7.48 -11.52 -11.72
C LEU A 201 -8.35 -12.37 -12.65
N GLU A 202 -9.25 -13.18 -12.09
CA GLU A 202 -10.29 -13.93 -12.79
C GLU A 202 -11.17 -13.02 -13.64
N MET A 203 -11.56 -11.85 -13.11
CA MET A 203 -12.40 -10.90 -13.84
C MET A 203 -11.62 -10.26 -14.99
N GLY A 204 -10.35 -9.93 -14.76
CA GLY A 204 -9.47 -9.42 -15.81
C GLY A 204 -9.28 -10.43 -16.95
N ILE A 205 -9.04 -11.70 -16.62
CA ILE A 205 -8.92 -12.77 -17.62
C ILE A 205 -10.24 -12.97 -18.38
N LYS A 206 -11.38 -13.02 -17.66
CA LYS A 206 -12.72 -13.19 -18.25
C LYS A 206 -13.16 -12.02 -19.15
N ALA A 207 -12.52 -10.84 -19.03
CA ALA A 207 -12.80 -9.70 -19.88
C ALA A 207 -12.14 -9.82 -21.27
N LEU A 208 -11.00 -10.52 -21.37
CA LEU A 208 -10.20 -10.57 -22.60
C LEU A 208 -10.88 -11.21 -23.82
N PRO A 209 -11.73 -12.27 -23.71
CA PRO A 209 -12.36 -12.88 -24.89
C PRO A 209 -13.19 -11.90 -25.72
N LEU A 210 -13.68 -10.82 -25.10
CA LEU A 210 -14.45 -9.75 -25.74
C LEU A 210 -13.56 -8.77 -26.52
N LEU A 211 -12.27 -8.69 -26.18
CA LEU A 211 -11.31 -7.74 -26.76
C LEU A 211 -10.43 -8.38 -27.82
N VAL A 212 -9.94 -9.59 -27.59
CA VAL A 212 -8.90 -10.22 -28.43
C VAL A 212 -9.35 -10.49 -29.87
N LYS A 213 -10.66 -10.49 -30.14
CA LYS A 213 -11.21 -10.59 -31.50
C LYS A 213 -10.94 -9.33 -32.34
N GLU A 214 -10.97 -8.16 -31.70
CA GLU A 214 -10.73 -6.87 -32.35
C GLU A 214 -9.26 -6.43 -32.19
N TYR A 215 -8.62 -6.84 -31.10
CA TYR A 215 -7.23 -6.52 -30.76
C TYR A 215 -6.38 -7.79 -30.65
N PRO A 216 -6.00 -8.42 -31.78
CA PRO A 216 -5.25 -9.70 -31.79
C PRO A 216 -3.82 -9.58 -31.21
N ASP A 217 -3.28 -8.36 -31.10
CA ASP A 217 -1.98 -8.10 -30.46
C ASP A 217 -2.07 -7.72 -28.98
N LEU A 218 -3.26 -7.81 -28.38
CA LEU A 218 -3.45 -7.56 -26.96
C LEU A 218 -2.81 -8.66 -26.12
N LEU A 219 -2.02 -8.27 -25.13
CA LEU A 219 -1.42 -9.16 -24.14
C LEU A 219 -1.67 -8.62 -22.73
N TYR A 220 -2.21 -9.47 -21.87
CA TYR A 220 -2.37 -9.19 -20.45
C TYR A 220 -1.24 -9.83 -19.64
N LEU A 221 -0.39 -8.98 -19.07
CA LEU A 221 0.69 -9.37 -18.18
C LEU A 221 0.22 -9.41 -16.72
N ILE A 222 0.29 -10.59 -16.11
CA ILE A 222 0.06 -10.77 -14.68
C ILE A 222 1.44 -10.89 -14.00
N LEU A 223 1.87 -9.80 -13.39
CA LEU A 223 3.22 -9.61 -12.86
C LEU A 223 3.27 -9.89 -11.36
N GLY A 224 3.83 -11.02 -10.97
CA GLY A 224 4.01 -11.32 -9.55
C GLY A 224 4.03 -12.80 -9.21
N GLN A 225 4.58 -13.07 -8.04
CA GLN A 225 4.50 -14.38 -7.40
C GLN A 225 3.26 -14.51 -6.49
N THR A 226 2.93 -15.73 -6.11
CA THR A 226 1.83 -16.01 -5.17
C THR A 226 2.19 -15.46 -3.80
N HIS A 227 1.20 -14.89 -3.08
CA HIS A 227 1.46 -14.32 -1.76
C HIS A 227 2.13 -15.37 -0.85
N PRO A 228 3.28 -15.09 -0.19
CA PRO A 228 4.04 -16.12 0.53
C PRO A 228 3.23 -16.86 1.60
N VAL A 229 2.31 -16.17 2.28
CA VAL A 229 1.40 -16.80 3.25
C VAL A 229 0.41 -17.76 2.59
N LEU A 230 -0.15 -17.41 1.43
CA LEU A 230 -1.04 -18.29 0.68
C LEU A 230 -0.25 -19.47 0.11
N GLN A 231 0.94 -19.22 -0.45
CA GLN A 231 1.81 -20.25 -0.99
C GLN A 231 2.18 -21.30 0.08
N LYS A 232 2.47 -20.88 1.31
CA LYS A 232 2.72 -21.81 2.43
C LYS A 232 1.49 -22.62 2.84
N ARG A 233 0.27 -22.06 2.72
CA ARG A 233 -0.97 -22.69 3.18
C ARG A 233 -1.59 -23.61 2.12
N GLU A 234 -1.52 -23.21 0.86
CA GLU A 234 -2.30 -23.79 -0.25
C GLU A 234 -1.45 -24.05 -1.51
N GLY A 235 -0.15 -23.76 -1.47
CA GLY A 235 0.72 -23.85 -2.65
C GLY A 235 0.34 -22.84 -3.73
N GLU A 236 0.45 -23.25 -4.99
CA GLU A 236 0.12 -22.43 -6.17
C GLU A 236 -1.35 -22.61 -6.62
N SER A 237 -2.24 -23.13 -5.77
CA SER A 237 -3.64 -23.48 -6.10
C SER A 237 -4.35 -22.37 -6.89
N TYR A 238 -4.26 -21.13 -6.40
CA TYR A 238 -4.88 -19.98 -7.02
C TYR A 238 -4.32 -19.68 -8.41
N ARG A 239 -2.98 -19.74 -8.58
CA ARG A 239 -2.35 -19.55 -9.89
C ARG A 239 -2.74 -20.67 -10.87
N GLN A 240 -2.79 -21.92 -10.40
CA GLN A 240 -3.20 -23.05 -11.22
C GLN A 240 -4.66 -22.91 -11.69
N MET A 241 -5.55 -22.41 -10.82
CA MET A 241 -6.92 -22.06 -11.23
C MET A 241 -6.94 -20.98 -12.31
N LEU A 242 -6.13 -19.91 -12.18
CA LEU A 242 -6.03 -18.88 -13.22
C LEU A 242 -5.48 -19.42 -14.55
N LEU A 243 -4.49 -20.32 -14.50
CA LEU A 243 -3.96 -20.99 -15.70
C LEU A 243 -5.02 -21.88 -16.37
N GLY A 244 -5.82 -22.61 -15.57
CA GLY A 244 -6.98 -23.35 -16.05
C GLY A 244 -7.98 -22.45 -16.77
N LEU A 245 -8.34 -21.31 -16.16
CA LEU A 245 -9.25 -20.33 -16.74
C LEU A 245 -8.71 -19.76 -18.08
N VAL A 246 -7.41 -19.49 -18.18
CA VAL A 246 -6.77 -19.07 -19.43
C VAL A 246 -6.89 -20.15 -20.52
N ASN A 247 -6.65 -21.41 -20.16
CA ASN A 247 -6.74 -22.53 -21.09
C ASN A 247 -8.17 -22.78 -21.58
N GLU A 248 -9.13 -22.81 -20.66
CA GLU A 248 -10.56 -23.00 -20.94
C GLU A 248 -11.11 -21.88 -21.84
N SER A 249 -10.56 -20.67 -21.73
CA SER A 249 -10.97 -19.50 -22.51
C SER A 249 -10.19 -19.34 -23.83
N GLY A 250 -9.22 -20.21 -24.13
CA GLY A 250 -8.40 -20.13 -25.34
C GLY A 250 -7.48 -18.89 -25.38
N LEU A 251 -7.03 -18.40 -24.23
CA LEU A 251 -6.29 -17.13 -24.08
C LEU A 251 -4.77 -17.31 -23.91
N GLN A 252 -4.21 -18.46 -24.25
CA GLN A 252 -2.80 -18.78 -24.00
C GLN A 252 -1.83 -17.82 -24.71
N SER A 253 -2.22 -17.25 -25.85
CA SER A 253 -1.45 -16.23 -26.58
C SER A 253 -1.68 -14.80 -26.08
N HIS A 254 -2.63 -14.59 -25.17
CA HIS A 254 -3.11 -13.28 -24.72
C HIS A 254 -2.95 -13.04 -23.22
N VAL A 255 -2.54 -14.05 -22.45
CA VAL A 255 -2.23 -13.90 -21.02
C VAL A 255 -0.86 -14.50 -20.74
N GLN A 256 0.03 -13.70 -20.13
CA GLN A 256 1.35 -14.15 -19.72
C GLN A 256 1.58 -13.84 -18.23
N PHE A 257 2.01 -14.87 -17.50
CA PHE A 257 2.38 -14.75 -16.09
C PHE A 257 3.88 -14.53 -15.96
N VAL A 258 4.28 -13.45 -15.28
CA VAL A 258 5.67 -13.23 -14.85
C VAL A 258 5.76 -13.61 -13.38
N ASN A 259 6.05 -14.88 -13.11
CA ASN A 259 6.04 -15.46 -11.76
C ASN A 259 7.29 -15.10 -10.94
N LYS A 260 7.46 -13.81 -10.64
CA LYS A 260 8.61 -13.29 -9.90
C LYS A 260 8.17 -12.17 -8.97
N PHE A 261 8.83 -12.06 -7.81
CA PHE A 261 8.85 -10.81 -7.05
C PHE A 261 9.79 -9.82 -7.75
N LEU A 262 9.23 -8.84 -8.47
CA LEU A 262 9.99 -7.87 -9.24
C LEU A 262 10.78 -6.93 -8.33
N ASP A 263 12.03 -6.66 -8.71
CA ASP A 263 12.78 -5.56 -8.09
C ASP A 263 12.33 -4.19 -8.62
N ASP A 264 12.82 -3.11 -8.02
CA ASP A 264 12.40 -1.74 -8.35
C ASP A 264 12.69 -1.37 -9.82
N LYS A 265 13.80 -1.88 -10.39
CA LYS A 265 14.18 -1.63 -11.79
C LYS A 265 13.27 -2.38 -12.75
N GLU A 266 12.99 -3.64 -12.47
CA GLU A 266 12.06 -4.46 -13.24
C GLU A 266 10.64 -3.89 -13.19
N LEU A 267 10.19 -3.45 -12.00
CA LEU A 267 8.88 -2.84 -11.85
C LEU A 267 8.77 -1.52 -12.63
N ASN A 268 9.82 -0.69 -12.61
CA ASN A 268 9.89 0.51 -13.44
C ASN A 268 9.80 0.18 -14.94
N ASP A 269 10.54 -0.84 -15.39
CA ASP A 269 10.50 -1.31 -16.79
C ASP A 269 9.08 -1.79 -17.16
N TYR A 270 8.48 -2.67 -16.35
CA TYR A 270 7.15 -3.21 -16.63
C TYR A 270 6.05 -2.15 -16.59
N LEU A 271 6.13 -1.17 -15.69
CA LEU A 271 5.18 -0.06 -15.71
C LEU A 271 5.39 0.79 -16.95
N ASN A 272 6.63 1.14 -17.34
CA ASN A 272 6.87 1.92 -18.56
C ASN A 272 6.33 1.25 -19.83
N LEU A 273 6.48 -0.07 -19.99
CA LEU A 273 5.92 -0.81 -21.16
C LEU A 273 4.41 -1.05 -21.10
N THR A 274 3.78 -0.85 -19.93
CA THR A 274 2.34 -1.03 -19.75
C THR A 274 1.59 0.06 -20.50
N ASP A 275 0.66 -0.35 -21.35
CA ASP A 275 -0.23 0.53 -22.08
C ASP A 275 -1.47 0.90 -21.26
N ILE A 276 -2.08 -0.08 -20.59
CA ILE A 276 -3.21 0.12 -19.68
C ILE A 276 -2.98 -0.69 -18.41
N TYR A 277 -3.09 -0.05 -17.24
CA TYR A 277 -3.03 -0.77 -15.97
C TYR A 277 -4.43 -1.20 -15.53
N LEU A 278 -4.58 -2.48 -15.17
CA LEU A 278 -5.84 -3.05 -14.70
C LEU A 278 -5.78 -3.31 -13.19
N SER A 279 -6.79 -2.85 -12.46
CA SER A 279 -6.95 -3.09 -11.01
C SER A 279 -8.36 -3.62 -10.71
N PRO A 280 -8.62 -4.92 -10.91
CA PRO A 280 -9.97 -5.48 -10.88
C PRO A 280 -10.35 -6.01 -9.48
N TYR A 281 -10.10 -5.25 -8.42
CA TYR A 281 -10.29 -5.77 -7.05
C TYR A 281 -11.79 -5.90 -6.71
N PRO A 282 -12.31 -7.08 -6.34
CA PRO A 282 -13.74 -7.26 -6.12
C PRO A 282 -14.24 -6.63 -4.81
N ASN A 283 -13.36 -6.46 -3.81
CA ASN A 283 -13.73 -5.91 -2.51
C ASN A 283 -13.88 -4.38 -2.59
N LYS A 284 -15.12 -3.90 -2.48
CA LYS A 284 -15.46 -2.47 -2.52
C LYS A 284 -14.84 -1.68 -1.36
N ASP A 285 -14.51 -2.32 -0.25
CA ASP A 285 -13.99 -1.66 0.96
C ASP A 285 -12.46 -1.60 1.02
N GLN A 286 -11.75 -1.96 -0.04
CA GLN A 286 -10.29 -1.82 -0.10
C GLN A 286 -9.89 -0.35 0.13
N ALA A 287 -9.35 -0.07 1.33
CA ALA A 287 -9.04 1.28 1.78
C ALA A 287 -7.87 1.92 1.03
N VAL A 288 -6.85 1.13 0.68
CA VAL A 288 -5.64 1.56 -0.04
C VAL A 288 -5.13 0.42 -0.93
N SER A 289 -4.59 0.73 -2.10
CA SER A 289 -3.86 -0.22 -2.94
C SER A 289 -2.52 0.37 -3.39
N GLY A 290 -1.42 -0.13 -2.83
CA GLY A 290 -0.08 0.32 -3.23
C GLY A 290 0.20 0.08 -4.73
N THR A 291 -0.34 -0.99 -5.31
CA THR A 291 -0.12 -1.29 -6.73
C THR A 291 -0.87 -0.30 -7.65
N LEU A 292 -2.08 0.10 -7.26
CA LEU A 292 -2.81 1.16 -7.95
C LEU A 292 -2.14 2.52 -7.77
N ALA A 293 -1.66 2.83 -6.56
CA ALA A 293 -0.91 4.06 -6.29
C ALA A 293 0.30 4.17 -7.21
N PHE A 294 1.07 3.08 -7.36
CA PHE A 294 2.26 3.03 -8.21
C PHE A 294 1.89 3.21 -9.69
N ALA A 295 0.79 2.63 -10.17
CA ALA A 295 0.33 2.85 -11.54
C ALA A 295 -0.05 4.32 -11.81
N VAL A 296 -0.72 4.97 -10.85
CA VAL A 296 -0.99 6.42 -10.89
C VAL A 296 0.32 7.21 -10.87
N GLY A 297 1.25 6.83 -9.99
CA GLY A 297 2.60 7.40 -9.88
C GLY A 297 3.38 7.34 -11.19
N ALA A 298 3.27 6.22 -11.91
CA ALA A 298 3.87 5.99 -13.22
C ALA A 298 3.08 6.65 -14.37
N GLY A 299 2.01 7.40 -14.08
CA GLY A 299 1.22 8.12 -15.07
C GLY A 299 0.49 7.24 -16.07
N LYS A 300 0.00 6.06 -15.65
CA LYS A 300 -0.66 5.11 -16.54
C LYS A 300 -2.14 5.43 -16.74
N ALA A 301 -2.67 5.10 -17.92
CA ALA A 301 -4.10 4.95 -18.11
C ALA A 301 -4.56 3.72 -17.32
N ILE A 302 -5.62 3.87 -16.54
CA ILE A 302 -6.05 2.84 -15.58
C ILE A 302 -7.51 2.48 -15.79
N VAL A 303 -7.80 1.18 -15.77
CA VAL A 303 -9.14 0.64 -15.54
C VAL A 303 -9.15 -0.06 -14.19
N ALA A 304 -10.13 0.24 -13.35
CA ALA A 304 -10.30 -0.40 -12.06
C ALA A 304 -11.76 -0.72 -11.77
N THR A 305 -12.03 -1.70 -10.93
CA THR A 305 -13.34 -1.81 -10.28
C THR A 305 -13.52 -0.65 -9.29
N SER A 306 -14.76 -0.28 -9.00
CA SER A 306 -15.16 0.86 -8.17
C SER A 306 -14.96 0.66 -6.66
N TYR A 307 -13.83 0.09 -6.23
CA TYR A 307 -13.49 0.03 -4.81
C TYR A 307 -13.13 1.40 -4.26
N ALA A 308 -13.30 1.57 -2.94
CA ALA A 308 -13.15 2.82 -2.21
C ALA A 308 -11.93 3.65 -2.62
N TYR A 309 -10.74 3.04 -2.60
CA TYR A 309 -9.51 3.74 -2.99
C TYR A 309 -9.48 4.12 -4.48
N ALA A 310 -9.93 3.24 -5.38
CA ALA A 310 -9.97 3.52 -6.81
C ALA A 310 -10.89 4.70 -7.14
N MET A 311 -12.07 4.77 -6.51
CA MET A 311 -12.99 5.90 -6.70
C MET A 311 -12.35 7.25 -6.32
N GLU A 312 -11.55 7.26 -5.25
CA GLU A 312 -10.90 8.48 -4.78
C GLU A 312 -9.68 8.86 -5.63
N ILE A 313 -8.74 7.93 -5.81
CA ILE A 313 -7.47 8.23 -6.49
C ILE A 313 -7.65 8.41 -8.01
N LEU A 314 -8.62 7.73 -8.63
CA LEU A 314 -8.89 7.84 -10.07
C LEU A 314 -9.89 8.95 -10.43
N SER A 315 -10.38 9.69 -9.43
CA SER A 315 -11.21 10.88 -9.64
C SER A 315 -10.56 11.86 -10.61
N SER A 316 -11.35 12.79 -11.17
CA SER A 316 -10.85 13.82 -12.12
C SER A 316 -10.25 13.24 -13.41
N GLY A 317 -10.81 12.14 -13.93
CA GLY A 317 -10.41 11.57 -15.21
C GLY A 317 -8.98 11.02 -15.21
N ARG A 318 -8.57 10.34 -14.12
CA ARG A 318 -7.27 9.67 -14.00
C ARG A 318 -7.35 8.17 -14.32
N GLY A 319 -8.56 7.66 -14.48
CA GLY A 319 -8.84 6.29 -14.90
C GLY A 319 -10.34 6.11 -15.14
N LEU A 320 -10.71 4.92 -15.56
CA LEU A 320 -12.10 4.50 -15.76
C LEU A 320 -12.49 3.46 -14.71
N LEU A 321 -13.74 3.52 -14.24
CA LEU A 321 -14.24 2.70 -13.14
C LEU A 321 -15.35 1.77 -13.61
N ALA A 322 -15.16 0.47 -13.39
CA ALA A 322 -16.23 -0.52 -13.47
C ALA A 322 -17.05 -0.45 -12.18
N MET A 323 -18.27 0.09 -12.28
CA MET A 323 -19.21 0.23 -11.16
C MET A 323 -19.70 -1.12 -10.63
N GLU A 324 -19.69 -2.14 -11.49
CA GLU A 324 -20.03 -3.52 -11.14
C GLU A 324 -18.80 -4.42 -11.30
N ASN A 325 -18.77 -5.50 -10.52
CA ASN A 325 -17.75 -6.55 -10.64
C ASN A 325 -18.12 -7.48 -11.83
N ASP A 326 -18.24 -6.91 -13.03
CA ASP A 326 -18.58 -7.60 -14.27
C ASP A 326 -17.41 -7.54 -15.27
N PRO A 327 -16.88 -8.70 -15.73
CA PRO A 327 -15.90 -8.76 -16.81
C PRO A 327 -16.30 -8.01 -18.09
N ARG A 328 -17.59 -7.95 -18.43
CA ARG A 328 -18.07 -7.19 -19.62
C ARG A 328 -17.80 -5.71 -19.48
N GLN A 329 -18.12 -5.14 -18.32
CA GLN A 329 -17.90 -3.72 -18.07
C GLN A 329 -16.40 -3.39 -18.04
N ILE A 330 -15.56 -4.29 -17.51
CA ILE A 330 -14.10 -4.16 -17.62
C ILE A 330 -13.65 -4.15 -19.09
N ALA A 331 -14.17 -5.07 -19.91
CA ALA A 331 -13.85 -5.12 -21.33
C ALA A 331 -14.26 -3.84 -22.06
N ASP A 332 -15.47 -3.32 -21.83
CA ASP A 332 -15.95 -2.09 -22.45
C ASP A 332 -15.05 -0.90 -22.13
N LEU A 333 -14.59 -0.77 -20.88
CA LEU A 333 -13.71 0.32 -20.45
C LEU A 333 -12.30 0.18 -21.03
N LEU A 334 -11.77 -1.03 -21.10
CA LEU A 334 -10.50 -1.30 -21.78
C LEU A 334 -10.61 -0.98 -23.27
N GLY A 335 -11.69 -1.42 -23.93
CA GLY A 335 -11.98 -1.14 -25.33
C GLY A 335 -12.05 0.35 -25.64
N LYS A 336 -12.67 1.16 -24.77
CA LYS A 336 -12.68 2.63 -24.90
C LYS A 336 -11.27 3.23 -24.93
N ILE A 337 -10.38 2.77 -24.07
CA ILE A 337 -8.99 3.27 -24.02
C ILE A 337 -8.18 2.76 -25.22
N LEU A 338 -8.42 1.53 -25.66
CA LEU A 338 -7.77 0.93 -26.84
C LEU A 338 -8.17 1.63 -28.15
N ALA A 339 -9.44 2.01 -28.28
CA ALA A 339 -9.99 2.66 -29.47
C ALA A 339 -9.67 4.17 -29.56
N ASP A 340 -9.38 4.84 -28.43
CA ASP A 340 -9.18 6.28 -28.38
C ASP A 340 -7.81 6.65 -27.74
N PRO A 341 -6.77 6.86 -28.57
CA PRO A 341 -5.46 7.31 -28.11
C PRO A 341 -5.48 8.68 -27.41
N ALA A 342 -6.43 9.56 -27.75
CA ALA A 342 -6.55 10.87 -27.12
C ALA A 342 -7.11 10.74 -25.70
N LEU A 343 -8.13 9.91 -25.50
CA LEU A 343 -8.63 9.54 -24.17
C LEU A 343 -7.49 8.94 -23.33
N ARG A 344 -6.77 7.94 -23.87
CA ARG A 344 -5.65 7.32 -23.16
C ARG A 344 -4.63 8.35 -22.69
N LYS A 345 -4.17 9.23 -23.57
CA LYS A 345 -3.20 10.28 -23.26
C LYS A 345 -3.72 11.26 -22.21
N SER A 346 -5.01 11.60 -22.26
CA SER A 346 -5.63 12.46 -21.24
C SER A 346 -5.63 11.79 -19.86
N LEU A 347 -5.97 10.50 -19.76
CA LEU A 347 -5.93 9.75 -18.50
C LEU A 347 -4.50 9.68 -17.95
N GLU A 348 -3.52 9.36 -18.79
CA GLU A 348 -2.09 9.30 -18.43
C GLU A 348 -1.57 10.64 -17.91
N MET A 349 -1.91 11.74 -18.57
CA MET A 349 -1.51 13.10 -18.17
C MET A 349 -2.08 13.47 -16.79
N ASN A 350 -3.37 13.22 -16.57
CA ASN A 350 -4.04 13.49 -15.29
C ASN A 350 -3.48 12.62 -14.17
N ALA A 351 -3.20 11.34 -14.45
CA ALA A 351 -2.56 10.43 -13.50
C ALA A 351 -1.14 10.89 -13.15
N CYS A 352 -0.34 11.28 -14.15
CA CYS A 352 1.03 11.78 -13.96
C CYS A 352 1.07 13.06 -13.11
N GLN A 353 0.13 13.98 -13.31
CA GLN A 353 0.03 15.21 -12.52
C GLN A 353 -0.16 14.90 -11.03
N LEU A 354 -1.03 13.96 -10.69
CA LEU A 354 -1.19 13.49 -9.31
C LEU A 354 0.04 12.69 -8.85
N GLY A 355 0.57 11.80 -9.69
CA GLY A 355 1.73 10.96 -9.37
C GLY A 355 2.93 11.74 -8.86
N ARG A 356 3.20 12.93 -9.41
CA ARG A 356 4.27 13.84 -8.95
C ARG A 356 4.11 14.28 -7.49
N THR A 357 2.88 14.40 -6.98
CA THR A 357 2.64 14.77 -5.58
C THR A 357 2.76 13.58 -4.62
N LEU A 358 2.67 12.36 -5.15
CA LEU A 358 2.70 11.10 -4.40
C LEU A 358 4.12 10.54 -4.23
N SER A 359 5.15 11.15 -4.82
CA SER A 359 6.50 10.59 -4.74
C SER A 359 6.98 10.43 -3.29
N TRP A 360 7.76 9.39 -3.02
CA TRP A 360 8.30 9.16 -1.69
C TRP A 360 9.02 10.37 -1.11
N PRO A 361 9.85 11.14 -1.85
CA PRO A 361 10.39 12.40 -1.34
C PRO A 361 9.32 13.43 -0.92
N SER A 362 8.21 13.54 -1.65
CA SER A 362 7.08 14.41 -1.29
C SER A 362 6.37 13.93 -0.03
N ILE A 363 6.09 12.64 0.07
CA ILE A 363 5.46 12.01 1.24
C ILE A 363 6.37 12.12 2.47
N GLY A 364 7.67 11.86 2.33
CA GLY A 364 8.66 12.01 3.39
C GLY A 364 8.69 13.42 3.98
N ARG A 365 8.61 14.45 3.13
CA ARG A 365 8.48 15.85 3.59
C ARG A 365 7.20 16.08 4.39
N GLN A 366 6.05 15.56 3.94
CA GLN A 366 4.79 15.70 4.68
C GLN A 366 4.85 15.03 6.07
N TYR A 367 5.41 13.81 6.16
CA TYR A 367 5.60 13.14 7.44
C TYR A 367 6.61 13.88 8.32
N SER A 368 7.73 14.35 7.76
CA SER A 368 8.74 15.11 8.50
C SER A 368 8.16 16.40 9.09
N SER A 369 7.46 17.20 8.27
CA SER A 369 6.79 18.42 8.72
C SER A 369 5.73 18.15 9.79
N LEU A 370 4.95 17.08 9.68
CA LEU A 370 3.99 16.68 10.71
C LEU A 370 4.70 16.34 12.03
N ILE A 371 5.77 15.55 11.96
CA ILE A 371 6.53 15.12 13.13
C ILE A 371 7.18 16.33 13.83
N ASP A 372 7.74 17.27 13.08
CA ASP A 372 8.36 18.47 13.62
C ASP A 372 7.35 19.40 14.27
N ALA A 373 6.19 19.62 13.64
CA ALA A 373 5.11 20.42 14.24
C ALA A 373 4.63 19.81 15.57
N LEU A 374 4.46 18.48 15.63
CA LEU A 374 4.07 17.79 16.85
C LEU A 374 5.16 17.84 17.92
N ALA A 375 6.44 17.78 17.54
CA ALA A 375 7.55 17.87 18.47
C ALA A 375 7.69 19.28 19.09
N GLN A 376 7.43 20.33 18.32
CA GLN A 376 7.48 21.73 18.78
C GLN A 376 6.32 22.07 19.73
N SER A 377 5.09 21.63 19.41
CA SER A 377 3.91 21.87 20.25
C SER A 377 4.06 21.33 21.68
N LYS A 378 4.87 20.29 21.89
CA LYS A 378 5.20 19.77 23.22
C LYS A 378 6.23 20.60 23.99
N GLN A 379 7.09 21.34 23.32
CA GLN A 379 8.10 22.18 23.97
C GLN A 379 7.50 23.47 24.53
N GLU A 380 6.45 24.00 23.88
CA GLU A 380 5.75 25.21 24.34
C GLU A 380 4.89 24.97 25.58
N VAL A 381 4.45 23.73 25.82
CA VAL A 381 3.80 23.32 27.08
C VAL A 381 4.86 22.91 28.11
N SER A 382 5.71 23.85 28.53
CA SER A 382 6.49 23.68 29.75
C SER A 382 5.56 23.73 30.98
N PRO A 383 5.83 22.97 32.06
CA PRO A 383 4.93 22.90 33.19
C PRO A 383 4.86 24.28 33.84
N LEU A 384 3.65 24.84 33.96
CA LEU A 384 3.38 25.85 34.97
C LEU A 384 3.86 25.27 36.30
N HIS A 385 4.98 25.79 36.80
CA HIS A 385 5.38 25.63 38.18
C HIS A 385 4.26 26.23 39.02
N TYR A 386 3.33 25.40 39.48
CA TYR A 386 2.56 25.75 40.66
C TYR A 386 3.57 25.84 41.80
N ALA A 387 3.92 27.08 42.12
CA ALA A 387 4.71 27.42 43.27
C ALA A 387 4.06 26.80 44.50
N ARG A 388 4.94 26.26 45.35
CA ARG A 388 4.70 25.83 46.72
C ARG A 388 3.70 26.76 47.44
N LEU A 389 2.71 26.16 48.09
CA LEU A 389 2.29 26.48 49.45
C LEU A 389 1.84 25.18 50.13
#